data_AF-A0A9D2RXQ1-F1
#
_entry.id   AF-A0A9D2RXQ1-F1
#
_cell.length_a   1.000
_cell.length_b   1.000
_cell.length_c   1.000
_cell.angle_alpha   90.00
_cell.angle_beta   90.00
_cell.angle_gamma   90.00
#
_symmetry.space_group_name_H-M   'P 1'
#
loop_
_entity.id
_entity.type
_entity.pdbx_description
1 polymer ?
#
loop_
_entity_poly.entity_id
_entity_poly.type
_entity_poly.pdbx_seq_one_letter_code
_entity_poly.pdbx_strand_id
1 'polypeptide(L)'
;MTDIADDAMEGLTKLTVHGETNSYAEYYCRTHGIPFEAEGSMEQEKPYIVSAEGELRNHWLYFTVDILREMEGAQGYEYQTLANDGETVLRTKSTSAPSCTLAKAPNDIYIWVRSWKTENGEKVYSEWSDTAHLYLDVTPGTMVLNRATSNGRKVTMTFADNANFFKESDGFDCRLEKTSASGTTYIKKNQKHRTIAFTNVKPGTYTAKARAYKLVNGEKVYGDRSNTIQVVVK
;
A
#
# COMPACT_ATOMS: atom_id res chain seq x y z
N MET A 1 6.18 -46.86 23.91
CA MET A 1 7.65 -46.76 23.90
C MET A 1 8.12 -48.00 23.17
N THR A 2 8.75 -47.84 22.01
CA THR A 2 9.31 -48.96 21.27
C THR A 2 10.75 -49.08 21.77
N ASP A 3 11.05 -50.13 22.52
CA ASP A 3 12.39 -50.35 23.03
C ASP A 3 13.26 -50.92 21.91
N ILE A 4 14.47 -50.38 21.79
CA ILE A 4 15.50 -50.91 20.90
C ILE A 4 16.14 -52.09 21.64
N ALA A 5 16.29 -53.22 20.97
CA ALA A 5 16.88 -54.42 21.57
C ALA A 5 18.35 -54.18 21.97
N ASP A 6 18.79 -54.75 23.08
CA ASP A 6 20.13 -54.52 23.66
C ASP A 6 21.28 -54.94 22.72
N ASP A 7 21.02 -55.87 21.81
CA ASP A 7 21.96 -56.38 20.80
C ASP A 7 21.99 -55.54 19.51
N ALA A 8 21.03 -54.63 19.32
CA ALA A 8 20.90 -53.86 18.08
C ALA A 8 22.06 -52.88 17.83
N MET A 9 22.88 -52.63 18.85
CA MET A 9 24.00 -51.68 18.80
C MET A 9 25.37 -52.36 18.98
N GLU A 10 25.42 -53.68 19.12
CA GLU A 10 26.67 -54.41 19.34
C GLU A 10 27.57 -54.36 18.09
N GLY A 11 28.82 -53.91 18.25
CA GLY A 11 29.80 -53.83 17.15
C GLY A 11 29.72 -52.58 16.26
N LEU A 12 28.79 -51.66 16.52
CA LEU A 12 28.72 -50.40 15.78
C LEU A 12 29.81 -49.42 16.21
N THR A 13 30.51 -48.84 15.24
CA THR A 13 31.60 -47.88 15.47
C THR A 13 31.18 -46.43 15.21
N LYS A 14 30.00 -46.20 14.65
CA LYS A 14 29.45 -44.87 14.32
C LYS A 14 27.93 -44.86 14.47
N LEU A 15 27.42 -43.79 15.06
CA LEU A 15 26.00 -43.43 15.07
C LEU A 15 25.85 -42.11 14.31
N THR A 16 24.93 -42.06 13.34
CA THR A 16 24.46 -40.81 12.73
C THR A 16 22.97 -40.71 12.98
N VAL A 17 22.50 -39.57 13.46
CA VAL A 17 21.09 -39.28 13.65
C VAL A 17 20.60 -38.42 12.50
N HIS A 18 19.45 -38.75 11.95
CA HIS A 18 18.80 -37.98 10.90
C HIS A 18 17.53 -37.28 11.43
N GLY A 19 17.25 -36.05 10.99
CA GLY A 19 16.03 -35.34 11.39
C GLY A 19 15.94 -33.88 10.94
N GLU A 20 14.82 -33.22 11.21
CA GLU A 20 14.58 -31.83 10.79
C GLU A 20 15.58 -30.83 11.40
N THR A 21 15.87 -29.75 10.65
CA THR A 21 16.67 -28.62 11.13
C THR A 21 15.92 -27.87 12.25
N ASN A 22 16.64 -27.41 13.28
CA ASN A 22 16.15 -26.80 14.52
C ASN A 22 15.32 -27.74 15.43
N SER A 23 15.35 -29.05 15.18
CA SER A 23 14.68 -30.02 16.06
C SER A 23 15.41 -30.19 17.40
N TYR A 24 14.69 -30.70 18.41
CA TYR A 24 15.31 -31.12 19.68
C TYR A 24 16.42 -32.17 19.46
N ALA A 25 16.24 -33.04 18.46
CA ALA A 25 17.23 -34.05 18.10
C ALA A 25 18.53 -33.42 17.60
N GLU A 26 18.47 -32.37 16.78
CA GLU A 26 19.66 -31.63 16.33
C GLU A 26 20.40 -30.99 17.51
N TYR A 27 19.68 -30.30 18.40
CA TYR A 27 20.27 -29.68 19.59
C TYR A 27 20.97 -30.71 20.50
N TYR A 28 20.31 -31.84 20.76
CA TYR A 28 20.87 -32.91 21.59
C TYR A 28 22.12 -33.51 20.97
N CYS A 29 22.09 -33.79 19.67
CA CYS A 29 23.23 -34.36 18.95
C CYS A 29 24.43 -33.42 18.95
N ARG A 30 24.22 -32.12 18.67
CA ARG A 30 25.28 -31.10 18.73
C ARG A 30 25.90 -31.00 20.12
N THR A 31 25.08 -31.01 21.18
CA THR A 31 25.55 -30.90 22.57
C THR A 31 26.42 -32.09 22.99
N HIS A 32 26.13 -33.28 22.46
CA HIS A 32 26.81 -34.52 22.84
C HIS A 32 27.83 -35.01 21.79
N GLY A 33 28.12 -34.19 20.77
CA GLY A 33 29.07 -34.54 19.71
C GLY A 33 28.65 -35.74 18.86
N ILE A 34 27.34 -36.03 18.80
CA ILE A 34 26.79 -37.10 17.96
C ILE A 34 26.61 -36.53 16.55
N PRO A 35 27.14 -37.20 15.50
CA PRO A 35 26.89 -36.81 14.12
C PRO A 35 25.39 -36.71 13.81
N PHE A 36 24.98 -35.55 13.27
CA PHE A 36 23.60 -35.28 12.87
C PHE A 36 23.57 -34.88 11.40
N GLU A 37 22.69 -35.50 10.62
CA GLU A 37 22.44 -35.19 9.22
C GLU A 37 21.01 -34.68 9.09
N ALA A 38 20.86 -33.40 8.73
CA ALA A 38 19.54 -32.81 8.58
C ALA A 38 18.77 -33.51 7.44
N GLU A 39 17.57 -33.99 7.74
CA GLU A 39 16.62 -34.51 6.76
C GLU A 39 15.70 -33.39 6.28
N GLY A 40 15.50 -33.37 4.95
CA GLY A 40 14.79 -32.31 4.25
C GLY A 40 15.74 -31.32 3.59
N SER A 41 15.44 -30.93 2.35
CA SER A 41 16.02 -29.73 1.76
C SER A 41 15.93 -28.62 2.80
N MET A 42 17.00 -27.85 3.02
CA MET A 42 16.86 -26.55 3.69
C MET A 42 15.69 -25.87 3.00
N GLU A 43 14.52 -25.81 3.64
CA GLU A 43 13.44 -24.97 3.16
C GLU A 43 14.09 -23.60 3.15
N GLN A 44 14.34 -23.08 1.94
CA GLN A 44 15.17 -21.90 1.81
C GLN A 44 14.46 -20.82 2.61
N GLU A 45 15.09 -20.40 3.71
CA GLU A 45 14.46 -19.51 4.68
C GLU A 45 13.87 -18.32 3.87
N LYS A 46 12.57 -18.07 4.03
CA LYS A 46 11.90 -17.02 3.28
C LYS A 46 12.34 -15.65 3.82
N PRO A 47 12.46 -14.62 2.97
CA PRO A 47 12.69 -13.27 3.46
C PRO A 47 11.59 -12.81 4.43
N TYR A 48 11.96 -12.05 5.45
CA TYR A 48 11.02 -11.41 6.37
C TYR A 48 11.03 -9.90 6.16
N ILE A 49 9.91 -9.32 5.69
CA ILE A 49 9.76 -7.87 5.52
C ILE A 49 9.64 -7.23 6.91
N VAL A 50 10.52 -6.28 7.23
CA VAL A 50 10.50 -5.54 8.50
C VAL A 50 9.87 -4.16 8.37
N SER A 51 9.95 -3.57 7.18
CA SER A 51 9.38 -2.25 6.89
C SER A 51 8.96 -2.16 5.43
N ALA A 52 7.88 -1.40 5.22
CA ALA A 52 7.50 -0.87 3.92
C ALA A 52 7.05 0.57 4.17
N GLU A 53 7.88 1.53 3.78
CA GLU A 53 7.64 2.95 4.04
C GLU A 53 7.65 3.73 2.75
N GLY A 54 6.71 4.66 2.60
CA GLY A 54 6.56 5.39 1.36
C GLY A 54 5.89 6.74 1.50
N GLU A 55 5.95 7.48 0.42
CA GLU A 55 5.35 8.80 0.29
C GLU A 55 4.77 9.00 -1.11
N LEU A 56 3.80 9.91 -1.19
CA LEU A 56 3.19 10.30 -2.45
C LEU A 56 4.03 11.41 -3.10
N ARG A 57 4.56 11.16 -4.30
CA ARG A 57 5.22 12.17 -5.14
C ARG A 57 4.56 12.19 -6.51
N ASN A 58 4.21 13.38 -7.00
CA ASN A 58 3.62 13.55 -8.34
C ASN A 58 2.48 12.57 -8.63
N HIS A 59 1.55 12.39 -7.68
CA HIS A 59 0.38 11.50 -7.79
C HIS A 59 0.66 10.00 -7.76
N TRP A 60 1.86 9.60 -7.32
CA TRP A 60 2.28 8.20 -7.27
C TRP A 60 2.93 7.86 -5.94
N LEU A 61 2.71 6.64 -5.45
CA LEU A 61 3.44 6.13 -4.30
C LEU A 61 4.87 5.75 -4.71
N TYR A 62 5.84 6.20 -3.93
CA TYR A 62 7.24 5.80 -3.95
C TYR A 62 7.57 5.26 -2.57
N PHE A 63 8.16 4.08 -2.50
CA PHE A 63 8.34 3.38 -1.23
C PHE A 63 9.60 2.52 -1.24
N THR A 64 10.12 2.26 -0.05
CA THR A 64 11.24 1.36 0.19
C THR A 64 10.77 0.21 1.07
N VAL A 65 11.23 -0.98 0.72
CA VAL A 65 10.97 -2.21 1.45
C VAL A 65 12.29 -2.73 1.96
N ASP A 66 12.38 -2.98 3.27
CA ASP A 66 13.54 -3.61 3.89
C ASP A 66 13.16 -4.98 4.41
N ILE A 67 14.04 -5.95 4.18
CA ILE A 67 13.95 -7.27 4.82
C ILE A 67 14.93 -7.35 5.99
N LEU A 68 14.61 -8.19 6.98
CA LEU A 68 15.33 -8.27 8.26
C LEU A 68 16.84 -8.45 8.12
N ARG A 69 17.24 -9.29 7.17
CA ARG A 69 18.64 -9.63 6.91
C ARG A 69 18.79 -10.20 5.50
N GLU A 70 20.03 -10.24 5.05
CA GLU A 70 20.40 -11.00 3.86
C GLU A 70 20.20 -12.51 4.12
N MET A 71 19.62 -13.21 3.14
CA MET A 71 19.42 -14.64 3.19
C MET A 71 20.71 -15.37 2.80
N GLU A 72 21.09 -16.36 3.59
CA GLU A 72 22.31 -17.13 3.35
C GLU A 72 22.29 -17.77 1.95
N GLY A 73 23.37 -17.57 1.19
CA GLY A 73 23.50 -18.11 -0.17
C GLY A 73 22.62 -17.44 -1.24
N ALA A 74 21.82 -16.43 -0.90
CA ALA A 74 21.05 -15.68 -1.89
C ALA A 74 21.99 -14.84 -2.78
N GLN A 75 21.73 -14.89 -4.08
CA GLN A 75 22.39 -14.03 -5.07
C GLN A 75 21.58 -12.78 -5.37
N GLY A 76 20.30 -12.78 -5.00
CA GLY A 76 19.47 -11.61 -5.01
C GLY A 76 18.05 -11.91 -4.57
N TYR A 77 17.19 -10.93 -4.83
CA TYR A 77 15.82 -10.87 -4.37
C TYR A 77 14.90 -10.46 -5.52
N GLU A 78 13.65 -10.87 -5.42
CA GLU A 78 12.55 -10.43 -6.25
C GLU A 78 11.46 -9.83 -5.36
N TYR A 79 11.13 -8.56 -5.62
CA TYR A 79 10.08 -7.81 -4.95
C TYR A 79 8.88 -7.71 -5.89
N GLN A 80 7.71 -8.14 -5.42
CA GLN A 80 6.45 -7.97 -6.12
C GLN A 80 5.57 -6.95 -5.40
N THR A 81 4.95 -6.08 -6.18
CA THR A 81 3.91 -5.16 -5.73
C THR A 81 2.60 -5.61 -6.35
N LEU A 82 1.58 -5.73 -5.51
CA LEU A 82 0.24 -6.14 -5.89
C LEU A 82 -0.76 -5.02 -5.65
N ALA A 83 -1.86 -5.04 -6.38
CA ALA A 83 -3.01 -4.19 -6.10
C ALA A 83 -3.63 -4.56 -4.75
N ASN A 84 -4.57 -3.75 -4.26
CA ASN A 84 -5.25 -3.98 -2.99
C ASN A 84 -6.23 -5.15 -2.99
N ASP A 85 -6.37 -5.87 -4.11
CA ASP A 85 -7.01 -7.19 -4.17
C ASP A 85 -6.09 -8.30 -3.64
N GLY A 86 -4.79 -8.04 -3.49
CA GLY A 86 -3.80 -9.02 -3.03
C GLY A 86 -3.41 -10.06 -4.08
N GLU A 87 -3.85 -9.92 -5.33
CA GLU A 87 -3.67 -10.92 -6.39
C GLU A 87 -3.08 -10.32 -7.67
N THR A 88 -3.51 -9.11 -8.05
CA THR A 88 -3.09 -8.49 -9.30
C THR A 88 -1.67 -7.92 -9.17
N VAL A 89 -0.71 -8.56 -9.81
CA VAL A 89 0.68 -8.07 -9.86
C VAL A 89 0.77 -6.79 -10.67
N LEU A 90 1.17 -5.70 -10.00
CA LEU A 90 1.40 -4.40 -10.61
C LEU A 90 2.84 -4.25 -11.12
N ARG A 91 3.80 -4.84 -10.39
CA ARG A 91 5.23 -4.72 -10.71
C ARG A 91 6.02 -5.87 -10.08
N THR A 92 7.03 -6.31 -10.81
CA THR A 92 8.12 -7.16 -10.30
C THR A 92 9.45 -6.44 -10.48
N LYS A 93 10.31 -6.46 -9.46
CA LYS A 93 11.65 -5.88 -9.52
C LYS A 93 12.66 -6.79 -8.83
N SER A 94 13.76 -7.09 -9.51
CA SER A 94 14.87 -7.83 -8.93
C SER A 94 16.00 -6.91 -8.51
N THR A 95 16.71 -7.26 -7.43
CA THR A 95 17.89 -6.56 -6.91
C THR A 95 18.80 -7.55 -6.20
N SER A 96 20.09 -7.26 -6.08
CA SER A 96 20.99 -8.03 -5.21
C SER A 96 20.90 -7.61 -3.74
N ALA A 97 20.30 -6.45 -3.45
CA ALA A 97 20.26 -5.90 -2.11
C ALA A 97 19.05 -6.39 -1.29
N PRO A 98 19.18 -6.54 0.04
CA PRO A 98 18.07 -6.83 0.98
C PRO A 98 17.17 -5.61 1.24
N SER A 99 17.28 -4.57 0.42
CA SER A 99 16.39 -3.41 0.42
C SER A 99 16.08 -3.02 -1.02
N CYS A 100 14.85 -2.57 -1.26
CA CYS A 100 14.44 -2.15 -2.59
C CYS A 100 13.52 -0.92 -2.55
N THR A 101 13.95 0.15 -3.22
CA THR A 101 13.05 1.25 -3.56
C THR A 101 12.24 0.92 -4.81
N LEU A 102 10.92 0.98 -4.69
CA LEU A 102 9.94 0.82 -5.76
C LEU A 102 9.22 2.15 -6.00
N ALA A 103 8.67 2.30 -7.19
CA ALA A 103 8.10 3.56 -7.65
C ALA A 103 6.85 3.33 -8.49
N LYS A 104 5.97 4.33 -8.45
CA LYS A 104 4.75 4.42 -9.27
C LYS A 104 3.79 3.27 -8.98
N ALA A 105 3.30 3.24 -7.75
CA ALA A 105 2.19 2.39 -7.32
C ALA A 105 0.97 3.23 -6.87
N PRO A 106 -0.23 2.63 -6.78
CA PRO A 106 -1.34 3.16 -6.00
C PRO A 106 -0.97 3.38 -4.53
N ASN A 107 -1.82 4.07 -3.77
CA ASN A 107 -1.59 4.35 -2.35
C ASN A 107 -1.99 3.22 -1.40
N ASP A 108 -2.52 2.12 -1.94
CA ASP A 108 -3.01 0.95 -1.21
C ASP A 108 -2.53 -0.30 -1.97
N ILE A 109 -1.54 -1.00 -1.42
CA ILE A 109 -0.85 -2.09 -2.10
C ILE A 109 -0.40 -3.19 -1.13
N TYR A 110 -0.23 -4.39 -1.67
CA TYR A 110 0.48 -5.48 -0.99
C TYR A 110 1.84 -5.73 -1.60
N ILE A 111 2.76 -6.29 -0.81
CA ILE A 111 4.15 -6.50 -1.18
C ILE A 111 4.58 -7.90 -0.74
N TRP A 112 5.26 -8.61 -1.65
CA TRP A 112 5.95 -9.88 -1.39
C TRP A 112 7.41 -9.79 -1.78
N VAL A 113 8.26 -10.52 -1.07
CA VAL A 113 9.69 -10.65 -1.39
C VAL A 113 10.10 -12.11 -1.33
N ARG A 114 10.86 -12.57 -2.31
CA ARG A 114 11.54 -13.88 -2.27
C ARG A 114 13.00 -13.73 -2.64
N SER A 115 13.84 -14.59 -2.10
CA SER A 115 15.25 -14.67 -2.48
C SER A 115 15.43 -15.61 -3.66
N TRP A 116 16.56 -15.50 -4.36
CA TRP A 116 16.95 -16.46 -5.38
C TRP A 116 18.45 -16.69 -5.41
N LYS A 117 18.83 -17.88 -5.87
CA LYS A 117 20.20 -18.28 -6.20
C LYS A 117 20.20 -19.04 -7.52
N THR A 118 21.36 -19.19 -8.12
CA THR A 118 21.52 -19.95 -9.37
C THR A 118 22.02 -21.35 -9.06
N GLU A 119 21.29 -22.36 -9.50
CA GLU A 119 21.67 -23.77 -9.44
C GLU A 119 21.58 -24.36 -10.84
N ASN A 120 22.63 -25.04 -11.30
CA ASN A 120 22.70 -25.61 -12.66
C ASN A 120 22.40 -24.61 -13.79
N GLY A 121 22.65 -23.32 -13.57
CA GLY A 121 22.38 -22.25 -14.53
C GLY A 121 20.96 -21.67 -14.49
N GLU A 122 20.09 -22.18 -13.61
CA GLU A 122 18.71 -21.71 -13.46
C GLU A 122 18.50 -21.03 -12.10
N LYS A 123 17.57 -20.06 -12.06
CA LYS A 123 17.19 -19.42 -10.80
C LYS A 123 16.27 -20.33 -9.99
N VAL A 124 16.74 -20.72 -8.81
CA VAL A 124 15.94 -21.36 -7.78
C VAL A 124 15.53 -20.28 -6.78
N TYR A 125 14.24 -20.21 -6.50
CA TYR A 125 13.64 -19.19 -5.64
C TYR A 125 13.25 -19.81 -4.29
N SER A 126 13.35 -19.01 -3.23
CA SER A 126 12.71 -19.34 -1.95
C SER A 126 11.19 -19.21 -2.05
N GLU A 127 10.49 -19.66 -1.01
CA GLU A 127 9.13 -19.24 -0.74
C GLU A 127 9.04 -17.70 -0.66
N TRP A 128 7.85 -17.18 -0.96
CA TRP A 128 7.53 -15.77 -0.76
C TRP A 128 7.49 -15.45 0.74
N SER A 129 7.90 -14.23 1.09
CA SER A 129 7.69 -13.66 2.42
C SER A 129 6.20 -13.66 2.79
N ASP A 130 5.92 -13.47 4.08
CA ASP A 130 4.58 -13.03 4.46
C ASP A 130 4.26 -11.68 3.80
N THR A 131 2.97 -11.44 3.57
CA THR A 131 2.49 -10.24 2.89
C THR A 131 2.65 -9.01 3.76
N ALA A 132 3.30 -7.97 3.24
CA ALA A 132 3.25 -6.63 3.82
C ALA A 132 2.16 -5.80 3.14
N HIS A 133 1.35 -5.08 3.93
CA HIS A 133 0.35 -4.14 3.44
C HIS A 133 0.85 -2.71 3.64
N LEU A 134 0.91 -1.93 2.57
CA LEU A 134 1.27 -0.51 2.62
C LEU A 134 0.06 0.32 2.15
N TYR A 135 -0.52 1.04 3.11
CA TYR A 135 -1.60 1.99 2.88
C TYR A 135 -1.17 3.40 3.32
N LEU A 136 -1.31 4.36 2.41
CA LEU A 136 -1.14 5.78 2.70
C LEU A 136 -2.49 6.49 2.59
N ASP A 137 -2.95 7.09 3.69
CA ASP A 137 -4.10 7.98 3.64
C ASP A 137 -3.72 9.29 2.93
N VAL A 138 -4.32 9.47 1.76
CA VAL A 138 -4.12 10.62 0.88
C VAL A 138 -5.36 11.50 0.81
N THR A 139 -6.37 11.26 1.64
CA THR A 139 -7.59 12.05 1.65
C THR A 139 -7.27 13.51 2.03
N PRO A 140 -7.66 14.50 1.20
CA PRO A 140 -7.51 15.90 1.58
C PRO A 140 -8.35 16.24 2.80
N GLY A 141 -7.87 17.19 3.60
CA GLY A 141 -8.66 17.78 4.68
C GLY A 141 -9.96 18.45 4.20
N THR A 142 -10.86 18.71 5.15
CA THR A 142 -12.18 19.30 4.85
C THR A 142 -12.06 20.75 4.37
N MET A 143 -12.67 21.05 3.23
CA MET A 143 -12.78 22.42 2.71
C MET A 143 -13.88 23.21 3.43
N VAL A 144 -13.65 24.51 3.64
CA VAL A 144 -14.68 25.41 4.20
C VAL A 144 -15.17 26.40 3.16
N LEU A 145 -16.48 26.35 2.87
CA LEU A 145 -17.18 27.34 2.07
C LEU A 145 -17.55 28.53 2.96
N ASN A 146 -16.88 29.66 2.78
CA ASN A 146 -17.10 30.87 3.60
C ASN A 146 -18.41 31.57 3.23
N ARG A 147 -18.70 31.69 1.93
CA ARG A 147 -19.93 32.31 1.43
C ARG A 147 -20.33 31.79 0.05
N ALA A 148 -21.63 31.86 -0.24
CA ALA A 148 -22.18 31.77 -1.57
C ALA A 148 -23.16 32.93 -1.79
N THR A 149 -22.93 33.74 -2.82
CA THR A 149 -23.76 34.92 -3.11
C THR A 149 -24.27 34.90 -4.54
N SER A 150 -25.44 35.48 -4.76
CA SER A 150 -26.04 35.63 -6.09
C SER A 150 -26.03 37.09 -6.53
N ASN A 151 -25.70 37.35 -7.80
CA ASN A 151 -25.93 38.62 -8.47
C ASN A 151 -26.56 38.35 -9.84
N GLY A 152 -27.86 38.62 -9.97
CA GLY A 152 -28.67 38.13 -11.09
C GLY A 152 -28.54 36.62 -11.24
N ARG A 153 -28.30 36.15 -12.48
CA ARG A 153 -28.12 34.72 -12.82
C ARG A 153 -26.70 34.17 -12.56
N LYS A 154 -25.89 34.87 -11.75
CA LYS A 154 -24.53 34.44 -11.37
C LYS A 154 -24.50 34.08 -9.89
N VAL A 155 -24.04 32.88 -9.55
CA VAL A 155 -23.74 32.47 -8.18
C VAL A 155 -22.23 32.39 -7.99
N THR A 156 -21.69 33.05 -6.98
CA THR A 156 -20.27 33.05 -6.66
C THR A 156 -20.04 32.38 -5.31
N MET A 157 -19.26 31.31 -5.30
CA MET A 157 -18.78 30.61 -4.11
C MET A 157 -17.39 31.16 -3.75
N THR A 158 -17.18 31.52 -2.49
CA THR A 158 -15.87 31.92 -1.96
C THR A 158 -15.49 31.00 -0.80
N PHE A 159 -14.32 30.39 -0.90
CA PHE A 159 -13.79 29.48 0.10
C PHE A 159 -12.91 30.21 1.12
N ALA A 160 -12.89 29.71 2.35
CA ALA A 160 -12.02 30.21 3.41
C ALA A 160 -10.56 30.16 2.94
N ASP A 161 -9.74 31.09 3.45
CA ASP A 161 -8.29 31.06 3.18
C ASP A 161 -7.63 30.03 4.08
N ASN A 162 -7.88 28.75 3.82
CA ASN A 162 -7.17 27.70 4.52
C ASN A 162 -5.93 27.36 3.72
N ALA A 163 -4.82 28.02 4.04
CA ALA A 163 -3.56 27.93 3.30
C ALA A 163 -3.07 26.47 3.15
N ASN A 164 -3.39 25.58 4.10
CA ASN A 164 -2.99 24.18 4.03
C ASN A 164 -3.85 23.39 3.03
N PHE A 165 -5.15 23.64 2.98
CA PHE A 165 -6.06 22.96 2.05
C PHE A 165 -5.67 23.13 0.57
N PHE A 166 -5.40 24.37 0.15
CA PHE A 166 -5.05 24.66 -1.25
C PHE A 166 -3.62 24.20 -1.61
N LYS A 167 -2.76 23.96 -0.60
CA LYS A 167 -1.42 23.40 -0.81
C LYS A 167 -1.43 21.88 -0.85
N GLU A 168 -2.29 21.25 -0.07
CA GLU A 168 -2.33 19.80 0.10
C GLU A 168 -3.32 19.09 -0.84
N SER A 169 -4.15 19.82 -1.59
CA SER A 169 -5.06 19.23 -2.59
C SER A 169 -4.62 19.51 -4.02
N ASP A 170 -4.94 18.59 -4.94
CA ASP A 170 -4.71 18.79 -6.37
C ASP A 170 -5.81 19.65 -7.03
N GLY A 171 -6.95 19.76 -6.36
CA GLY A 171 -8.07 20.59 -6.73
C GLY A 171 -9.33 20.20 -5.98
N PHE A 172 -10.46 20.75 -6.41
CA PHE A 172 -11.76 20.45 -5.83
C PHE A 172 -12.89 20.57 -6.85
N ASP A 173 -14.00 19.91 -6.54
CA ASP A 173 -15.22 20.00 -7.34
C ASP A 173 -16.30 20.76 -6.57
N CYS A 174 -16.94 21.72 -7.24
CA CYS A 174 -18.07 22.49 -6.71
C CYS A 174 -19.38 21.97 -7.26
N ARG A 175 -20.41 21.96 -6.41
CA ARG A 175 -21.77 21.60 -6.78
C ARG A 175 -22.77 22.63 -6.25
N LEU A 176 -23.67 23.05 -7.14
CA LEU A 176 -24.80 23.92 -6.84
C LEU A 176 -26.08 23.16 -7.19
N GLU A 177 -26.78 22.68 -6.18
CA GLU A 177 -27.94 21.79 -6.30
C GLU A 177 -29.22 22.58 -6.01
N LYS A 178 -30.16 22.62 -6.94
CA LYS A 178 -31.47 23.24 -6.68
C LYS A 178 -32.22 22.40 -5.64
N THR A 179 -32.86 23.04 -4.66
CA THR A 179 -33.48 22.34 -3.51
C THR A 179 -34.75 21.56 -3.85
N SER A 180 -35.37 21.82 -5.01
CA SER A 180 -36.53 21.08 -5.49
C SER A 180 -36.16 19.65 -5.91
N ALA A 181 -37.06 18.68 -5.71
CA ALA A 181 -36.83 17.26 -6.04
C ALA A 181 -36.48 16.99 -7.52
N SER A 182 -36.98 17.80 -8.47
CA SER A 182 -36.63 17.75 -9.91
C SER A 182 -35.52 18.75 -10.29
N GLY A 183 -34.71 19.16 -9.32
CA GLY A 183 -33.85 20.32 -9.39
C GLY A 183 -32.63 20.20 -10.31
N THR A 184 -32.34 21.27 -11.07
CA THR A 184 -31.10 21.38 -11.83
C THR A 184 -29.89 21.39 -10.91
N THR A 185 -28.87 20.60 -11.25
CA THR A 185 -27.55 20.63 -10.60
C THR A 185 -26.55 21.27 -11.55
N TYR A 186 -25.81 22.26 -11.06
CA TYR A 186 -24.61 22.76 -11.74
C TYR A 186 -23.37 22.19 -11.07
N ILE A 187 -22.39 21.74 -11.88
CA ILE A 187 -21.14 21.15 -11.40
C ILE A 187 -19.98 21.87 -12.08
N LYS A 188 -18.98 22.27 -11.29
CA LYS A 188 -17.67 22.70 -11.80
C LYS A 188 -16.60 21.80 -11.21
N LYS A 189 -15.91 21.03 -12.06
CA LYS A 189 -14.86 20.09 -11.65
C LYS A 189 -13.48 20.72 -11.78
N ASN A 190 -12.50 20.18 -11.07
CA ASN A 190 -11.08 20.55 -11.20
C ASN A 190 -10.78 22.03 -10.94
N GLN A 191 -11.50 22.61 -9.99
CA GLN A 191 -11.30 23.99 -9.61
C GLN A 191 -10.06 24.12 -8.72
N LYS A 192 -9.33 25.23 -8.86
CA LYS A 192 -8.13 25.56 -8.07
C LYS A 192 -8.17 26.95 -7.44
N HIS A 193 -9.13 27.77 -7.83
CA HIS A 193 -9.24 29.16 -7.38
C HIS A 193 -10.17 29.27 -6.17
N ARG A 194 -9.81 30.12 -5.21
CA ARG A 194 -10.62 30.39 -4.02
C ARG A 194 -12.02 30.93 -4.29
N THR A 195 -12.26 31.48 -5.48
CA THR A 195 -13.55 32.04 -5.88
C THR A 195 -14.02 31.42 -7.17
N ILE A 196 -15.15 30.73 -7.13
CA ILE A 196 -15.72 29.99 -8.25
C ILE A 196 -17.10 30.56 -8.58
N ALA A 197 -17.32 30.92 -9.84
CA ALA A 197 -18.59 31.46 -10.31
C ALA A 197 -19.34 30.46 -11.21
N PHE A 198 -20.62 30.26 -10.93
CA PHE A 198 -21.60 29.66 -11.83
C PHE A 198 -22.36 30.78 -12.53
N THR A 199 -22.49 30.72 -13.85
CA THR A 199 -23.23 31.69 -14.66
C THR A 199 -24.46 31.04 -15.27
N ASN A 200 -25.41 31.85 -15.72
CA ASN A 200 -26.67 31.39 -16.33
C ASN A 200 -27.46 30.43 -15.40
N VAL A 201 -27.37 30.67 -14.09
CA VAL A 201 -28.13 29.92 -13.09
C VAL A 201 -29.59 30.36 -13.17
N LYS A 202 -30.51 29.40 -13.32
CA LYS A 202 -31.95 29.68 -13.36
C LYS A 202 -32.43 30.14 -11.98
N PRO A 203 -33.46 31.01 -11.90
CA PRO A 203 -34.02 31.41 -10.62
C PRO A 203 -34.45 30.22 -9.74
N GLY A 204 -34.31 30.40 -8.44
CA GLY A 204 -34.67 29.41 -7.42
C GLY A 204 -33.69 29.36 -6.25
N THR A 205 -33.99 28.48 -5.29
CA THR A 205 -33.17 28.23 -4.11
C THR A 205 -32.24 27.05 -4.36
N TYR A 206 -30.96 27.23 -4.01
CA TYR A 206 -29.92 26.25 -4.21
C TYR A 206 -29.12 26.01 -2.94
N THR A 207 -28.52 24.83 -2.83
CA THR A 207 -27.46 24.54 -1.87
C THR A 207 -26.12 24.48 -2.59
N ALA A 208 -25.12 25.14 -2.03
CA ALA A 208 -23.75 25.17 -2.51
C ALA A 208 -22.87 24.31 -1.61
N LYS A 209 -22.11 23.39 -2.23
CA LYS A 209 -21.20 22.44 -1.56
C LYS A 209 -19.96 22.25 -2.42
N ALA A 210 -18.86 21.83 -1.82
CA ALA A 210 -17.68 21.41 -2.58
C ALA A 210 -16.93 20.29 -1.86
N ARG A 211 -16.02 19.61 -2.55
CA ARG A 211 -15.12 18.60 -1.98
C ARG A 211 -13.77 18.61 -2.68
N ALA A 212 -12.67 18.57 -1.92
CA ALA A 212 -11.33 18.43 -2.48
C ALA A 212 -11.05 17.02 -2.94
N TYR A 213 -10.04 16.90 -3.78
CA TYR A 213 -9.41 15.64 -4.10
C TYR A 213 -7.89 15.77 -4.16
N LYS A 214 -7.20 14.67 -3.87
CA LYS A 214 -5.84 14.39 -4.37
C LYS A 214 -5.95 13.45 -5.57
N LEU A 215 -4.96 13.52 -6.44
CA LEU A 215 -4.77 12.57 -7.53
C LEU A 215 -3.81 11.48 -7.07
N VAL A 216 -4.23 10.22 -7.24
CA VAL A 216 -3.41 9.03 -7.04
C VAL A 216 -3.58 8.16 -8.25
N ASN A 217 -2.48 7.84 -8.94
CA ASN A 217 -2.51 7.10 -10.21
C ASN A 217 -3.50 7.73 -11.22
N GLY A 218 -3.60 9.06 -11.25
CA GLY A 218 -4.55 9.79 -12.10
C GLY A 218 -6.02 9.76 -11.66
N GLU A 219 -6.35 9.01 -10.61
CA GLU A 219 -7.70 8.94 -10.05
C GLU A 219 -7.90 9.90 -8.88
N LYS A 220 -9.15 10.36 -8.69
CA LYS A 220 -9.49 11.30 -7.63
C LYS A 220 -9.84 10.58 -6.34
N VAL A 221 -9.01 10.77 -5.31
CA VAL A 221 -9.35 10.42 -3.94
C VAL A 221 -9.96 11.65 -3.27
N TYR A 222 -11.26 11.60 -3.00
CA TYR A 222 -11.99 12.73 -2.43
C TYR A 222 -11.92 12.75 -0.91
N GLY A 223 -11.74 13.95 -0.36
CA GLY A 223 -11.97 14.21 1.06
C GLY A 223 -13.45 14.49 1.34
N ASP A 224 -13.72 14.87 2.58
CA ASP A 224 -15.06 15.21 3.02
C ASP A 224 -15.66 16.41 2.29
N ARG A 225 -16.99 16.45 2.27
CA ARG A 225 -17.72 17.59 1.74
C ARG A 225 -17.60 18.78 2.69
N SER A 226 -17.54 19.98 2.10
CA SER A 226 -17.65 21.22 2.84
C SER A 226 -18.99 21.34 3.59
N ASN A 227 -19.05 22.32 4.49
CA ASN A 227 -20.30 22.87 4.96
C ASN A 227 -21.20 23.30 3.77
N THR A 228 -22.52 23.29 4.02
CA THR A 228 -23.53 23.66 3.01
C THR A 228 -24.00 25.09 3.23
N ILE A 229 -24.07 25.89 2.16
CA ILE A 229 -24.68 27.22 2.20
C ILE A 229 -25.86 27.29 1.23
N GLN A 230 -26.99 27.79 1.70
CA GLN A 230 -28.15 28.07 0.86
C GLN A 230 -28.00 29.43 0.17
N VAL A 231 -28.36 29.52 -1.11
CA VAL A 231 -28.35 30.76 -1.89
C VAL A 231 -29.61 30.84 -2.75
N VAL A 232 -30.22 32.03 -2.82
CA VAL A 232 -31.42 32.28 -3.61
C VAL A 232 -31.05 33.10 -4.83
N VAL A 233 -31.29 32.54 -6.02
CA VAL A 233 -31.10 33.23 -7.29
C VAL A 233 -32.42 33.87 -7.70
N LYS A 234 -32.42 35.19 -7.85
CA LYS A 234 -33.56 35.99 -8.31
C LYS A 234 -33.58 36.09 -9.83
#